data_AF-A0A3S1F133-F1
#
_entry.id   AF-A0A3S1F133-F1
#
_cell.length_a   1.000
_cell.length_b   1.000
_cell.length_c   1.000
_cell.angle_alpha   90.00
_cell.angle_beta   90.00
_cell.angle_gamma   90.00
#
_symmetry.space_group_name_H-M   'P 1'
#
loop_
_entity.id
_entity.type
_entity.pdbx_description
1 polymer ?
#
loop_
_entity_poly.entity_id
_entity_poly.type
_entity_poly.pdbx_seq_one_letter_code
_entity_poly.pdbx_strand_id
1 'polypeptide(L)' 'MSKASDMVRTEVNRLSPYNSGLTIDEVKERYAPARIAKLGSNENPLGPSPTLATTMHADSEMFRLYPDPA' A
#
# COMPACT_ATOMS: atom_id res chain seq x y z
N MET A 1 -12.89 -28.08 19.37
CA MET A 1 -12.44 -27.27 18.22
C MET A 1 -11.28 -26.42 18.70
N SER A 2 -10.11 -26.49 18.05
CA SER A 2 -8.97 -25.60 18.35
C SER A 2 -9.34 -24.17 17.97
N LYS A 3 -8.93 -23.18 18.79
CA LYS A 3 -9.10 -21.76 18.46
C LYS A 3 -7.96 -21.33 17.55
N ALA A 4 -8.19 -20.34 16.67
CA ALA A 4 -7.13 -19.78 15.83
C ALA A 4 -5.91 -19.27 16.64
N SER A 5 -6.15 -18.81 17.88
CA SER A 5 -5.10 -18.41 18.84
C SER A 5 -4.14 -19.55 19.22
N ASP A 6 -4.58 -20.80 19.07
CA ASP A 6 -3.83 -22.00 19.43
C ASP A 6 -2.94 -22.48 18.27
N MET A 7 -3.07 -21.86 17.08
CA MET A 7 -2.34 -22.19 15.84
C MET A 7 -1.16 -21.24 15.56
N VAL A 8 -0.95 -20.23 16.41
CA VAL A 8 0.10 -19.21 16.25
C VAL A 8 0.97 -19.15 17.49
N ARG A 9 2.16 -18.55 17.36
CA ARG A 9 3.04 -18.30 18.51
C ARG A 9 2.33 -17.36 19.52
N THR A 10 2.52 -17.60 20.80
CA THR A 10 1.86 -16.86 21.89
C THR A 10 2.09 -15.34 21.81
N GLU A 11 3.23 -14.90 21.29
CA GLU A 11 3.57 -13.48 21.09
C GLU A 11 2.61 -12.78 20.13
N VAL A 12 2.09 -13.50 19.12
CA VAL A 12 1.13 -12.95 18.15
C VAL A 12 -0.17 -12.55 18.83
N ASN A 13 -0.59 -13.29 19.85
CA ASN A 13 -1.81 -12.98 20.61
C ASN A 13 -1.72 -11.65 21.38
N ARG A 14 -0.52 -11.09 21.54
CA ARG A 14 -0.29 -9.79 22.20
C ARG A 14 -0.30 -8.62 21.23
N LEU A 15 -0.25 -8.88 19.93
CA LEU A 15 -0.30 -7.83 18.92
C LEU A 15 -1.72 -7.28 18.83
N SER A 16 -1.83 -5.95 18.81
CA SER A 16 -3.08 -5.32 18.40
C SER A 16 -3.35 -5.64 16.93
N PRO A 17 -4.63 -5.84 16.52
CA PRO A 17 -4.96 -5.96 15.12
C PRO A 17 -4.36 -4.80 14.32
N TYR A 18 -3.70 -5.13 13.21
CA TYR A 18 -3.10 -4.11 12.35
C TYR A 18 -4.22 -3.29 11.70
N ASN A 19 -4.20 -1.98 11.94
CA ASN A 19 -5.08 -1.04 11.26
C ASN A 19 -4.34 -0.46 10.06
N SER A 20 -4.65 -0.96 8.86
CA SER A 20 -4.09 -0.45 7.61
C SER A 20 -4.63 0.92 7.20
N GLY A 21 -5.64 1.45 7.91
CA GLY A 21 -6.43 2.58 7.44
C GLY A 21 -7.32 2.21 6.24
N LEU A 22 -8.08 3.20 5.77
CA LEU A 22 -8.89 3.08 4.55
C LEU A 22 -8.09 3.55 3.34
N THR A 23 -8.23 2.84 2.24
CA THR A 23 -7.84 3.30 0.92
C THR A 23 -8.69 4.48 0.46
N ILE A 24 -8.22 5.20 -0.57
CA ILE A 24 -8.99 6.29 -1.16
C ILE A 24 -10.33 5.79 -1.68
N ASP A 25 -10.37 4.60 -2.29
CA ASP A 25 -11.59 4.06 -2.89
C ASP A 25 -12.59 3.60 -1.83
N GLU A 26 -12.13 3.00 -0.73
CA GLU A 26 -13.00 2.70 0.43
C GLU A 26 -13.55 3.97 1.07
N VAL A 27 -12.78 5.07 1.11
CA VAL A 27 -13.28 6.38 1.57
C VAL A 27 -14.35 6.92 0.62
N LYS A 28 -14.15 6.79 -0.71
CA LYS A 28 -15.17 7.22 -1.69
C LYS A 28 -16.45 6.43 -1.54
N GLU A 29 -16.36 5.11 -1.43
CA GLU A 29 -17.51 4.22 -1.30
C GLU A 29 -18.27 4.48 0.00
N ARG A 30 -17.56 4.58 1.12
CA ARG A 30 -18.18 4.75 2.44
C ARG A 30 -18.84 6.11 2.65
N TYR A 31 -18.25 7.18 2.13
CA TYR A 31 -18.66 8.55 2.47
C TYR A 31 -19.22 9.36 1.31
N ALA A 32 -19.15 8.84 0.07
CA ALA A 32 -19.63 9.48 -1.16
C ALA A 32 -19.32 10.99 -1.27
N PRO A 33 -18.07 11.44 -1.01
CA PRO A 33 -17.76 12.87 -1.02
C PRO A 33 -17.75 13.41 -2.45
N ALA A 34 -18.18 14.67 -2.62
CA ALA A 34 -18.10 15.34 -3.93
C ALA A 34 -16.64 15.50 -4.42
N ARG A 35 -15.67 15.59 -3.50
CA ARG A 35 -14.23 15.67 -3.81
C ARG A 35 -13.39 15.12 -2.65
N ILE A 36 -12.25 14.51 -2.96
CA ILE A 36 -11.24 14.09 -1.97
C ILE A 36 -9.93 14.83 -2.22
N ALA A 37 -9.32 15.35 -1.16
CA ALA A 37 -7.92 15.81 -1.15
C ALA A 37 -7.12 14.89 -0.21
N LYS A 38 -6.09 14.22 -0.73
CA LYS A 38 -5.27 13.28 0.04
C LYS A 38 -4.05 14.00 0.63
N LEU A 39 -4.03 14.16 1.95
CA LEU A 39 -2.97 14.86 2.69
C LEU A 39 -2.43 14.06 3.89
N GLY A 40 -2.78 12.76 4.00
CA GLY A 40 -2.52 11.94 5.19
C GLY A 40 -1.23 11.12 5.19
N SER A 41 -0.46 11.12 4.09
CA SER A 41 0.67 10.19 3.89
C SER A 41 1.99 10.87 3.51
N ASN A 42 2.05 12.21 3.60
CA ASN A 42 3.23 13.00 3.18
C ASN A 42 3.66 12.74 1.72
N GLU A 43 2.71 12.38 0.86
CA GLU A 43 2.97 12.17 -0.56
C GLU A 43 3.26 13.49 -1.27
N ASN A 44 4.08 13.44 -2.33
CA ASN A 44 4.33 14.61 -3.17
C ASN A 44 3.09 14.92 -4.02
N PRO A 45 2.39 16.05 -3.80
CA PRO A 45 1.20 16.39 -4.57
C PRO A 45 1.50 16.72 -6.04
N LEU A 46 2.76 16.96 -6.39
CA LEU A 46 3.20 17.20 -7.77
C LEU A 46 3.43 15.91 -8.56
N GLY A 47 3.38 14.74 -7.89
CA GLY A 47 3.68 13.46 -8.51
C GLY A 47 5.19 13.23 -8.77
N PRO A 48 5.52 12.16 -9.50
CA PRO A 48 6.91 11.85 -9.86
C PRO A 48 7.46 12.79 -10.95
N SER A 49 8.77 12.70 -11.21
CA SER A 49 9.40 13.38 -12.37
C SER A 49 8.69 13.02 -13.67
N PRO A 50 8.45 13.98 -14.59
CA PRO A 50 7.90 13.69 -15.92
C PRO A 50 8.72 12.67 -16.73
N THR A 51 10.03 12.56 -16.46
CA THR A 51 10.90 11.60 -17.14
C THR A 51 10.66 10.15 -16.73
N LEU A 52 10.02 9.91 -15.57
CA LEU A 52 9.82 8.57 -15.03
C LEU A 52 8.95 7.70 -15.94
N ALA A 53 7.89 8.27 -16.52
CA ALA A 53 6.99 7.52 -17.40
C ALA A 53 7.74 6.91 -18.60
N THR A 54 8.60 7.70 -19.24
CA THR A 54 9.43 7.25 -20.36
C THR A 54 10.36 6.10 -19.94
N THR A 55 11.05 6.24 -18.81
CA THR A 55 11.95 5.19 -18.29
C THR A 55 11.20 3.91 -17.92
N MET A 56 10.05 4.02 -17.24
CA MET A 56 9.25 2.85 -16.86
C MET A 56 8.71 2.08 -18.08
N HIS A 57 8.41 2.78 -19.18
CA HIS A 57 7.99 2.13 -20.42
C HIS A 57 9.15 1.50 -21.18
N ALA A 58 10.34 2.13 -21.17
CA ALA A 58 11.52 1.62 -21.86
C ALA A 58 12.06 0.33 -21.22
N ASP A 59 12.00 0.24 -19.88
CA ASP A 59 12.61 -0.83 -19.10
C ASP A 59 11.59 -1.84 -18.55
N SER A 60 10.40 -1.96 -19.16
CA SER A 60 9.31 -2.77 -18.61
C SER A 60 9.66 -4.25 -18.45
N GLU A 61 10.55 -4.78 -19.31
CA GLU A 61 11.04 -6.15 -19.21
C GLU A 61 11.87 -6.40 -17.94
N MET A 62 12.47 -5.37 -17.37
CA MET A 62 13.26 -5.49 -16.14
C MET A 62 12.40 -5.81 -14.92
N PHE A 63 11.10 -5.48 -14.92
CA PHE A 63 10.20 -5.77 -13.80
C PHE A 63 10.01 -7.26 -13.52
N ARG A 64 10.34 -8.14 -14.49
CA ARG A 64 10.28 -9.60 -14.30
C ARG A 64 11.52 -10.17 -13.61
N LEU A 65 12.59 -9.38 -13.51
CA LEU A 65 13.86 -9.79 -12.92
C LEU A 65 13.96 -9.25 -11.49
N TYR A 66 14.67 -9.97 -10.64
CA TYR A 66 15.09 -9.40 -9.35
C TYR A 66 15.98 -8.18 -9.60
N PRO A 67 15.90 -7.13 -8.76
CA PRO A 67 16.81 -6.00 -8.85
C PRO A 67 18.26 -6.44 -8.62
N ASP A 68 19.21 -5.63 -9.10
CA ASP A 68 20.64 -5.84 -8.84
C ASP A 68 20.88 -5.95 -7.32
N PRO A 69 21.49 -7.05 -6.83
CA PRO A 69 21.77 -7.23 -5.41
C PRO A 69 22.97 -6.41 -4.89
N ALA A 70 23.70 -5.71 -5.76
CA ALA A 70 24.91 -4.96 -5.43
C ALA A 70 24.67 -3.69 -4.58
#